data_AF-A0A9J6E850-F1
#
_entry.id   AF-A0A9J6E850-F1
#
_cell.length_a   1.000
_cell.length_b   1.000
_cell.length_c   1.000
_cell.angle_alpha   90.00
_cell.angle_beta   90.00
_cell.angle_gamma   90.00
#
_symmetry.space_group_name_H-M   'P 1'
#
loop_
_entity.id
_entity.type
_entity.pdbx_description
1 polymer ?
#
loop_
_entity_poly.entity_id
_entity_poly.type
_entity_poly.pdbx_seq_one_letter_code
_entity_poly.pdbx_strand_id
1 'polypeptide(L)'
;MADLEEDTGKPRQVIFYKAGMKDDVYAILKSVAIHEDLTYVIHANGRLLRSWDAEINIFSAQDVEAIVQIVHAKQFCRGCPLIDVTNSSRVTKKVGGRLHHNDCAVLTDADKEVCAACANLTKSLKRKATSTRSKRKVPVAASALRKRLIRATAARERKKADVKHLSEKLKNALTATLDDIIKDLPEVQKMAVRAAVMQQAAKSPRGHRYTADWLMVCLLLRLTSPKGYNALSSMRAVRVMKCVRQFSIYS
;
A
#
# COMPACT_ATOMS: atom_id res chain seq x y z
N MET A 1 32.03 -82.09 -3.05
CA MET A 1 31.29 -80.97 -3.67
C MET A 1 31.60 -79.75 -2.82
N ALA A 2 31.81 -78.59 -3.43
CA ALA A 2 32.03 -77.34 -2.70
C ALA A 2 30.85 -76.43 -3.05
N ASP A 3 30.09 -76.05 -2.03
CA ASP A 3 28.87 -75.28 -2.22
C ASP A 3 29.23 -73.84 -2.59
N LEU A 4 28.76 -73.40 -3.76
CA LEU A 4 28.90 -72.03 -4.20
C LEU A 4 27.83 -71.20 -3.47
N GLU A 5 28.23 -70.48 -2.43
CA GLU A 5 27.36 -69.51 -1.77
C GLU A 5 26.90 -68.45 -2.79
N GLU A 6 25.60 -68.40 -3.08
CA GLU A 6 25.03 -67.39 -3.97
C GLU A 6 25.14 -66.00 -3.32
N ASP A 7 26.04 -65.16 -3.86
CA ASP A 7 26.27 -63.81 -3.33
C ASP A 7 24.96 -62.99 -3.34
N THR A 8 24.47 -62.68 -2.14
CA THR A 8 23.10 -62.28 -1.85
C THR A 8 22.68 -60.91 -2.44
N GLY A 9 22.33 -60.92 -3.73
CA GLY A 9 21.27 -60.07 -4.31
C GLY A 9 21.47 -58.55 -4.27
N LYS A 10 22.70 -58.06 -4.03
CA LYS A 10 23.00 -56.63 -4.12
C LYS A 10 23.21 -56.26 -5.59
N PRO A 11 22.46 -55.29 -6.14
CA PRO A 11 22.62 -54.90 -7.54
C PRO A 11 24.04 -54.39 -7.78
N ARG A 12 24.64 -54.78 -8.91
CA ARG A 12 25.99 -54.31 -9.23
C ARG A 12 25.96 -52.81 -9.46
N GLN A 13 26.99 -52.12 -8.96
CA GLN A 13 27.10 -50.67 -9.09
C GLN A 13 28.55 -50.23 -9.23
N VAL A 14 28.78 -49.21 -10.05
CA VAL A 14 30.06 -48.54 -10.21
C VAL A 14 29.97 -47.16 -9.56
N ILE A 15 30.91 -46.82 -8.68
CA ILE A 15 30.89 -45.56 -7.92
C ILE A 15 32.10 -44.69 -8.29
N PHE A 16 31.84 -43.63 -9.04
CA PHE A 16 32.81 -42.56 -9.29
C PHE A 16 32.73 -41.55 -8.15
N TYR A 17 33.86 -41.12 -7.58
CA TYR A 17 33.85 -40.17 -6.47
C TYR A 17 35.01 -39.16 -6.49
N LYS A 18 34.75 -37.98 -5.93
CA LYS A 18 35.74 -36.95 -5.64
C LYS A 18 35.81 -36.76 -4.13
N ALA A 19 36.89 -37.24 -3.52
CA ALA A 19 37.18 -37.05 -2.10
C ALA A 19 38.05 -35.79 -1.88
N GLY A 20 38.21 -35.39 -0.62
CA GLY A 20 39.07 -34.29 -0.19
C GLY A 20 38.81 -33.86 1.25
N MET A 21 39.58 -32.90 1.74
CA MET A 21 39.43 -32.37 3.10
C MET A 21 38.19 -31.48 3.24
N LYS A 22 37.48 -31.61 4.35
CA LYS A 22 36.32 -30.80 4.73
C LYS A 22 36.18 -30.78 6.25
N ASP A 23 36.08 -29.59 6.83
CA ASP A 23 35.98 -29.42 8.29
C ASP A 23 37.09 -30.23 9.01
N ASP A 24 38.31 -30.16 8.44
CA ASP A 24 39.54 -30.90 8.79
C ASP A 24 39.49 -32.44 8.78
N VAL A 25 38.42 -33.03 8.23
CA VAL A 25 38.26 -34.49 8.01
C VAL A 25 38.31 -34.82 6.52
N TYR A 26 38.97 -35.93 6.16
CA TYR A 26 38.94 -36.45 4.78
C TYR A 26 37.58 -37.09 4.47
N ALA A 27 36.88 -36.61 3.44
CA ALA A 27 35.51 -37.01 3.15
C ALA A 27 35.22 -37.13 1.65
N ILE A 28 34.22 -37.94 1.29
CA ILE A 28 33.66 -37.96 -0.07
C ILE A 28 32.84 -36.68 -0.28
N LEU A 29 33.34 -35.80 -1.14
CA LEU A 29 32.73 -34.50 -1.43
C LEU A 29 31.61 -34.62 -2.47
N LYS A 30 31.84 -35.46 -3.49
CA LYS A 30 30.86 -35.83 -4.53
C LYS A 30 31.00 -37.31 -4.86
N SER A 31 29.90 -37.98 -5.20
CA SER A 31 29.94 -39.28 -5.88
C SER A 31 28.75 -39.45 -6.84
N VAL A 32 28.98 -40.24 -7.88
CA VAL A 32 27.97 -40.74 -8.80
C VAL A 32 28.02 -42.26 -8.69
N ALA A 33 26.99 -42.88 -8.11
CA ALA A 33 26.77 -44.31 -8.23
C ALA A 33 25.96 -44.56 -9.50
N ILE A 34 26.34 -45.57 -10.29
CA ILE A 34 25.61 -46.02 -11.47
C ILE A 34 25.28 -47.49 -11.25
N HIS A 35 24.01 -47.84 -11.41
CA HIS A 35 23.47 -49.16 -11.13
C HIS A 35 23.36 -50.01 -12.40
N GLU A 36 23.22 -51.32 -12.22
CA GLU A 36 23.08 -52.33 -13.29
C GLU A 36 21.83 -52.12 -14.17
N ASP A 37 20.82 -51.40 -13.69
CA ASP A 37 19.62 -50.98 -14.43
C ASP A 37 19.81 -49.68 -15.25
N LEU A 38 21.05 -49.18 -15.36
CA LEU A 38 21.45 -47.93 -16.02
C LEU A 38 20.88 -46.66 -15.35
N THR A 39 20.29 -46.75 -14.16
CA THR A 39 20.00 -45.58 -13.33
C THR A 39 21.26 -45.08 -12.61
N TYR A 40 21.25 -43.81 -12.21
CA TYR A 40 22.37 -43.21 -11.48
C TYR A 40 21.90 -42.32 -10.32
N VAL A 41 22.71 -42.31 -9.26
CA VAL A 41 22.40 -41.65 -7.99
C VAL A 41 23.56 -40.74 -7.60
N ILE A 42 23.30 -39.43 -7.60
CA ILE A 42 24.30 -38.40 -7.29
C ILE A 42 24.22 -38.04 -5.81
N HIS A 43 25.35 -38.20 -5.11
CA HIS A 43 25.53 -37.71 -3.75
C HIS A 43 26.53 -36.54 -3.75
N ALA A 44 26.26 -35.54 -2.92
CA ALA A 44 27.17 -34.45 -2.65
C ALA A 44 27.16 -34.13 -1.15
N ASN A 45 28.34 -33.97 -0.55
CA ASN A 45 28.49 -33.59 0.85
C ASN A 45 27.70 -34.50 1.84
N GLY A 46 27.60 -35.79 1.54
CA GLY A 46 26.82 -36.77 2.33
C GLY A 46 25.30 -36.65 2.18
N ARG A 47 24.80 -36.01 1.12
CA ARG A 47 23.36 -35.92 0.80
C ARG A 47 23.08 -36.43 -0.61
N LEU A 48 22.00 -37.19 -0.76
CA LEU A 48 21.38 -37.50 -2.04
C LEU A 48 20.82 -36.21 -2.69
N LEU A 49 21.10 -36.00 -3.98
CA LEU A 49 20.43 -34.97 -4.78
C LEU A 49 19.07 -35.49 -5.24
N ARG A 50 17.99 -34.90 -4.73
CA ARG A 50 16.61 -35.25 -5.09
C ARG A 50 16.08 -34.53 -6.33
N SER A 51 16.76 -33.47 -6.75
CA SER A 51 16.41 -32.65 -7.91
C SER A 51 17.67 -32.49 -8.76
N TRP A 52 17.69 -33.14 -9.91
CA TRP A 52 18.75 -33.04 -10.89
C TRP A 52 18.10 -32.71 -12.23
N ASP A 53 18.32 -31.49 -12.72
CA ASP A 53 17.50 -30.88 -13.78
C ASP A 53 17.77 -31.43 -15.20
N ALA A 54 18.47 -32.56 -15.31
CA ALA A 54 18.88 -33.18 -16.57
C ALA A 54 18.82 -34.71 -16.47
N GLU A 55 17.71 -35.29 -16.94
CA GLU A 55 17.54 -36.75 -17.10
C GLU A 55 18.39 -37.24 -18.28
N ILE A 56 19.66 -37.55 -18.00
CA ILE A 56 20.60 -38.11 -18.98
C ILE A 56 20.45 -39.63 -19.00
N ASN A 57 19.79 -40.17 -20.03
CA ASN A 57 19.73 -41.62 -20.26
C ASN A 57 21.12 -42.15 -20.63
N ILE A 58 21.55 -43.24 -20.00
CA ILE A 58 22.86 -43.85 -20.25
C ILE A 58 22.71 -44.90 -21.35
N PHE A 59 23.34 -44.66 -22.51
CA PHE A 59 23.41 -45.64 -23.61
C PHE A 59 24.86 -46.07 -23.90
N SER A 60 25.84 -45.31 -23.42
CA SER A 60 27.26 -45.46 -23.74
C SER A 60 28.16 -45.07 -22.56
N ALA A 61 29.44 -45.43 -22.63
CA ALA A 61 30.46 -44.95 -21.71
C ALA A 61 30.68 -43.41 -21.79
N GLN A 62 30.33 -42.78 -22.91
CA GLN A 62 30.43 -41.33 -23.06
C GLN A 62 29.35 -40.59 -22.26
N ASP A 63 28.15 -41.18 -22.11
CA ASP A 63 27.10 -40.61 -21.26
C ASP A 63 27.49 -40.67 -19.77
N VAL A 64 28.11 -41.78 -19.36
CA VAL A 64 28.71 -41.93 -18.02
C VAL A 64 29.77 -40.87 -17.77
N GLU A 65 30.68 -40.66 -18.72
CA GLU A 65 31.71 -39.62 -18.60
C GLU A 65 31.08 -38.23 -18.54
N ALA A 66 30.09 -37.92 -19.40
CA ALA A 66 29.39 -36.65 -19.40
C ALA A 66 28.70 -36.37 -18.05
N ILE A 67 28.00 -37.35 -17.46
CA ILE A 67 27.40 -37.22 -16.12
C ILE A 67 28.49 -36.91 -15.08
N VAL A 68 29.62 -37.63 -15.09
CA VAL A 68 30.74 -37.42 -14.16
C VAL A 68 31.38 -36.04 -14.36
N GLN A 69 31.58 -35.58 -15.60
CA GLN A 69 32.12 -34.25 -15.92
C GLN A 69 31.16 -33.13 -15.48
N ILE A 70 29.85 -33.24 -15.73
CA ILE A 70 28.84 -32.27 -15.28
C ILE A 70 28.84 -32.21 -13.74
N VAL A 71 28.80 -33.37 -13.06
CA VAL A 71 28.88 -33.43 -11.59
C VAL A 71 30.21 -32.85 -11.08
N HIS A 72 31.33 -33.02 -11.80
CA HIS A 72 32.61 -32.41 -11.45
C HIS A 72 32.55 -30.87 -11.53
N ALA A 73 32.01 -30.32 -12.62
CA ALA A 73 31.97 -28.88 -12.92
C ALA A 73 31.06 -28.06 -12.00
N LYS A 74 29.93 -28.64 -11.54
CA LYS A 74 29.00 -27.96 -10.62
C LYS A 74 29.70 -27.56 -9.30
N GLN A 75 29.48 -26.34 -8.80
CA GLN A 75 30.06 -25.88 -7.53
C GLN A 75 29.21 -26.33 -6.33
N PHE A 76 29.75 -26.20 -5.11
CA PHE A 76 28.97 -26.39 -3.88
C PHE A 76 28.23 -25.11 -3.49
N CYS A 77 26.94 -25.23 -3.18
CA CYS A 77 26.11 -24.13 -2.71
C CYS A 77 26.68 -23.53 -1.41
N ARG A 78 27.17 -22.29 -1.49
CA ARG A 78 27.75 -21.53 -0.37
C ARG A 78 26.75 -21.17 0.74
N GLY A 79 25.49 -21.57 0.61
CA GLY A 79 24.44 -21.43 1.62
C GLY A 79 24.07 -19.98 1.93
N CYS A 80 23.62 -19.74 3.15
CA CYS A 80 23.31 -18.43 3.70
C CYS A 80 24.34 -18.06 4.77
N PRO A 81 24.71 -16.78 4.92
CA PRO A 81 25.52 -16.33 6.04
C PRO A 81 24.78 -16.56 7.37
N LEU A 82 25.54 -16.73 8.46
CA LEU A 82 25.03 -16.91 9.81
C LEU A 82 24.45 -15.60 10.37
N ILE A 83 23.26 -15.24 9.89
CA ILE A 83 22.39 -14.25 10.54
C ILE A 83 21.81 -14.92 11.80
N ASP A 84 21.60 -14.15 12.86
CA ASP A 84 20.99 -14.66 14.09
C ASP A 84 19.51 -15.03 13.86
N VAL A 85 19.23 -16.34 13.78
CA VAL A 85 17.89 -16.90 13.56
C VAL A 85 17.56 -18.01 14.56
N THR A 86 17.59 -17.67 15.85
CA THR A 86 17.30 -18.58 16.97
C THR A 86 16.05 -19.46 16.82
N ASN A 87 15.02 -19.02 16.08
CA ASN A 87 13.76 -19.74 15.91
C ASN A 87 13.21 -19.66 14.46
N SER A 88 13.87 -20.30 13.51
CA SER A 88 13.36 -20.43 12.14
C SER A 88 13.28 -21.89 11.70
N SER A 89 12.07 -22.47 11.74
CA SER A 89 11.77 -23.84 11.25
C SER A 89 12.18 -24.13 9.81
N ARG A 90 12.50 -23.08 9.03
CA ARG A 90 13.06 -23.18 7.67
C ARG A 90 14.59 -23.31 7.62
N VAL A 91 15.31 -23.35 8.74
CA VAL A 91 16.75 -23.61 8.79
C VAL A 91 16.95 -25.06 9.25
N THR A 92 17.45 -25.93 8.37
CA THR A 92 17.52 -27.38 8.67
C THR A 92 18.87 -27.83 9.19
N LYS A 93 19.98 -27.34 8.62
CA LYS A 93 21.35 -27.74 9.04
C LYS A 93 22.34 -26.58 8.95
N LYS A 94 23.23 -26.52 9.95
CA LYS A 94 24.43 -25.68 9.98
C LYS A 94 25.62 -26.54 9.53
N VAL A 95 26.41 -26.10 8.54
CA VAL A 95 27.57 -26.83 7.98
C VAL A 95 28.66 -25.81 7.67
N GLY A 96 29.92 -26.05 8.09
CA GLY A 96 31.02 -25.10 7.91
C GLY A 96 30.69 -23.68 8.43
N GLY A 97 29.96 -23.59 9.54
CA GLY A 97 29.45 -22.33 10.10
C GLY A 97 28.26 -21.69 9.36
N ARG A 98 27.90 -22.15 8.16
CA ARG A 98 26.85 -21.57 7.28
C ARG A 98 25.50 -22.27 7.42
N LEU A 99 24.42 -21.61 6.98
CA LEU A 99 23.06 -22.13 7.05
C LEU A 99 22.51 -22.53 5.68
N HIS A 100 21.94 -23.73 5.54
CA HIS A 100 21.29 -24.19 4.31
C HIS A 100 19.77 -24.38 4.51
N HIS A 101 18.99 -24.22 3.43
CA HIS A 101 17.56 -24.51 3.46
C HIS A 101 17.29 -26.01 3.59
N ASN A 102 16.11 -26.32 4.14
CA ASN A 102 15.13 -27.27 3.59
C ASN A 102 15.67 -28.09 2.39
N ASP A 103 15.45 -27.55 1.20
CA ASP A 103 15.58 -28.21 -0.10
C ASP A 103 16.76 -27.57 -0.85
N CYS A 104 17.89 -27.47 -0.17
CA CYS A 104 19.12 -27.02 -0.81
C CYS A 104 19.60 -28.11 -1.77
N ALA A 105 19.64 -27.81 -3.07
CA ALA A 105 20.18 -28.67 -4.13
C ALA A 105 21.64 -29.16 -3.92
N VAL A 106 22.35 -28.63 -2.92
CA VAL A 106 23.75 -28.91 -2.54
C VAL A 106 24.79 -28.49 -3.58
N LEU A 107 24.59 -28.85 -4.84
CA LEU A 107 25.35 -28.38 -5.99
C LEU A 107 24.65 -27.20 -6.68
N THR A 108 25.42 -26.43 -7.43
CA THR A 108 24.97 -25.29 -8.26
C THR A 108 25.79 -25.19 -9.54
N ASP A 109 25.29 -24.44 -10.52
CA ASP A 109 26.06 -24.06 -11.72
C ASP A 109 27.29 -23.21 -11.34
N ALA A 110 28.33 -23.21 -12.18
CA ALA A 110 29.57 -22.50 -11.90
C ALA A 110 29.36 -20.98 -11.69
N ASP A 111 28.37 -20.40 -12.36
CA ASP A 111 28.02 -18.97 -12.27
C ASP A 111 27.21 -18.62 -11.01
N LYS A 112 26.76 -19.62 -10.24
CA LYS A 112 25.78 -19.47 -9.16
C LYS A 112 26.36 -19.95 -7.84
N GLU A 113 26.90 -19.04 -7.03
CA GLU A 113 27.42 -19.36 -5.69
C GLU A 113 26.37 -20.00 -4.75
N VAL A 114 25.07 -19.72 -4.95
CA VAL A 114 24.00 -20.07 -4.02
C VAL A 114 22.74 -20.52 -4.78
N CYS A 115 22.17 -21.67 -4.43
CA CYS A 115 20.96 -22.19 -5.06
C CYS A 115 19.72 -21.37 -4.72
N ALA A 116 18.67 -21.46 -5.56
CA ALA A 116 17.45 -20.66 -5.43
C ALA A 116 16.79 -20.72 -4.03
N ALA A 117 16.75 -21.91 -3.41
CA ALA A 117 16.23 -22.10 -2.05
C ALA A 117 17.02 -21.30 -1.00
N CYS A 118 18.36 -21.39 -1.02
CA CYS A 118 19.22 -20.64 -0.10
C CYS A 118 19.24 -19.12 -0.39
N ALA A 119 19.11 -18.72 -1.66
CA ALA A 119 18.94 -17.32 -2.03
C ALA A 119 17.62 -16.74 -1.48
N ASN A 120 16.52 -17.50 -1.57
CA ASN A 120 15.21 -17.09 -1.06
C ASN A 120 15.13 -17.17 0.48
N LEU A 121 15.83 -18.11 1.12
CA LEU A 121 16.07 -18.11 2.56
C LEU A 121 16.82 -16.84 2.97
N THR A 122 17.94 -16.50 2.32
CA THR A 122 18.72 -15.28 2.59
C THR A 122 17.88 -14.00 2.47
N LYS A 123 17.06 -13.87 1.41
CA LYS A 123 16.09 -12.76 1.25
C LYS A 123 15.10 -12.71 2.42
N SER A 124 14.59 -13.87 2.87
CA SER A 124 13.64 -13.98 3.98
C SER A 124 14.28 -13.61 5.33
N LEU A 125 15.53 -14.01 5.58
CA LEU A 125 16.28 -13.67 6.78
C LEU A 125 16.57 -12.16 6.86
N LYS A 126 17.04 -11.56 5.76
CA LYS A 126 17.23 -10.10 5.67
C LYS A 126 15.93 -9.33 5.95
N ARG A 127 14.79 -9.77 5.40
CA ARG A 127 13.46 -9.19 5.67
C ARG A 127 13.01 -9.34 7.14
N LYS A 128 13.31 -10.46 7.80
CA LYS A 128 13.05 -10.62 9.25
C LYS A 128 13.90 -9.65 10.08
N ALA A 129 15.20 -9.55 9.80
CA ALA A 129 16.14 -8.70 10.53
C ALA A 129 15.85 -7.19 10.41
N THR A 130 15.34 -6.73 9.26
CA THR A 130 14.86 -5.34 9.13
C THR A 130 13.50 -5.14 9.81
N SER A 131 12.60 -6.14 9.76
CA SER A 131 11.29 -6.06 10.43
C SER A 131 11.40 -5.98 11.96
N THR A 132 12.31 -6.75 12.59
CA THR A 132 12.53 -6.68 14.05
C THR A 132 13.06 -5.31 14.47
N ARG A 133 14.04 -4.74 13.74
CA ARG A 133 14.56 -3.38 13.98
C ARG A 133 13.54 -2.27 13.71
N SER A 134 12.64 -2.46 12.74
CA SER A 134 11.61 -1.48 12.36
C SER A 134 10.42 -1.41 13.32
N LYS A 135 10.20 -2.44 14.17
CA LYS A 135 9.16 -2.46 15.21
C LYS A 135 9.48 -1.57 16.42
N ARG A 136 9.78 -0.29 16.18
CA ARG A 136 9.36 0.77 17.12
C ARG A 136 7.84 0.62 17.29
N LYS A 137 7.42 0.09 18.44
CA LYS A 137 6.00 -0.13 18.74
C LYS A 137 5.29 1.23 18.74
N VAL A 138 4.66 1.60 17.63
CA VAL A 138 3.64 2.66 17.63
C VAL A 138 2.61 2.20 18.67
N PRO A 139 2.46 2.90 19.82
CA PRO A 139 1.67 2.38 20.92
C PRO A 139 0.25 2.15 20.44
N VAL A 140 -0.40 1.07 20.89
CA VAL A 140 -1.72 0.66 20.36
C VAL A 140 -2.74 1.81 20.46
N ALA A 141 -2.62 2.64 21.50
CA ALA A 141 -3.32 3.91 21.67
C ALA A 141 -3.25 4.85 20.44
N ALA A 142 -2.08 5.04 19.81
CA ALA A 142 -1.93 5.91 18.64
C ALA A 142 -2.58 5.33 17.37
N SER A 143 -2.59 4.00 17.21
CA SER A 143 -3.33 3.32 16.14
C SER A 143 -4.84 3.45 16.34
N ALA A 144 -5.32 3.26 17.58
CA ALA A 144 -6.71 3.47 17.96
C ALA A 144 -7.14 4.94 17.78
N LEU A 145 -6.29 5.90 18.18
CA LEU A 145 -6.52 7.33 18.03
C LEU A 145 -6.63 7.73 16.55
N ARG A 146 -5.72 7.25 15.69
CA ARG A 146 -5.81 7.48 14.23
C ARG A 146 -7.10 6.92 13.63
N LYS A 147 -7.55 5.73 14.06
CA LYS A 147 -8.84 5.16 13.65
C LYS A 147 -10.04 5.97 14.16
N ARG A 148 -10.00 6.49 15.40
CA ARG A 148 -11.03 7.39 15.95
C ARG A 148 -11.09 8.72 15.17
N LEU A 149 -9.94 9.33 14.88
CA LEU A 149 -9.84 10.58 14.13
C LEU A 149 -10.47 10.46 12.73
N ILE A 150 -10.14 9.40 11.98
CA ILE A 150 -10.70 9.14 10.64
C ILE A 150 -12.23 8.95 10.69
N ARG A 151 -12.75 8.27 11.71
CA ARG A 151 -14.21 8.14 11.90
C ARG A 151 -14.86 9.48 12.23
N ALA A 152 -14.23 10.31 13.06
CA ALA A 152 -14.73 11.62 13.45
C ALA A 152 -14.76 12.61 12.27
N THR A 153 -13.72 12.66 11.43
CA THR A 153 -13.72 13.51 10.24
C THR A 153 -14.76 13.07 9.22
N ALA A 154 -14.89 11.76 8.96
CA ALA A 154 -15.92 11.21 8.08
C ALA A 154 -17.36 11.41 8.61
N ALA A 155 -17.57 11.49 9.93
CA ALA A 155 -18.85 11.87 10.52
C ALA A 155 -19.13 13.38 10.36
N ARG A 156 -18.11 14.23 10.61
CA ARG A 156 -18.20 15.69 10.47
C ARG A 156 -18.57 16.12 9.05
N GLU A 157 -17.88 15.60 8.04
CA GLU A 157 -18.13 16.00 6.64
C GLU A 157 -19.51 15.52 6.13
N ARG A 158 -20.02 14.37 6.60
CA ARG A 158 -21.41 13.97 6.35
C ARG A 158 -22.41 14.95 6.99
N LYS A 159 -22.27 15.28 8.27
CA LYS A 159 -23.16 16.26 8.93
C LYS A 159 -23.10 17.66 8.31
N LYS A 160 -21.94 18.05 7.77
CA LYS A 160 -21.74 19.29 7.01
C LYS A 160 -22.43 19.25 5.63
N ALA A 161 -22.53 18.09 4.99
CA ALA A 161 -23.34 17.90 3.78
C ALA A 161 -24.84 17.94 4.10
N ASP A 162 -25.29 17.25 5.17
CA ASP A 162 -26.68 17.30 5.66
C ASP A 162 -27.13 18.77 5.87
N VAL A 163 -26.32 19.56 6.57
CA VAL A 163 -26.60 20.97 6.88
C VAL A 163 -26.60 21.86 5.63
N LYS A 164 -25.76 21.60 4.63
CA LYS A 164 -25.81 22.30 3.33
C LYS A 164 -27.13 22.03 2.62
N HIS A 165 -27.46 20.76 2.43
CA HIS A 165 -28.68 20.32 1.73
C HIS A 165 -29.96 20.81 2.42
N LEU A 166 -30.00 20.82 3.76
CA LEU A 166 -31.09 21.44 4.52
C LEU A 166 -31.13 22.97 4.34
N SER A 167 -29.97 23.66 4.35
CA SER A 167 -29.91 25.10 4.08
C SER A 167 -30.31 25.46 2.65
N GLU A 168 -30.10 24.58 1.68
CA GLU A 168 -30.52 24.76 0.28
C GLU A 168 -32.03 24.52 0.15
N LYS A 169 -32.57 23.46 0.74
CA LYS A 169 -34.03 23.23 0.81
C LYS A 169 -34.77 24.39 1.48
N LEU A 170 -34.28 24.90 2.61
CA LEU A 170 -34.88 26.04 3.32
C LEU A 170 -34.85 27.34 2.50
N LYS A 171 -33.78 27.60 1.73
CA LYS A 171 -33.73 28.74 0.81
C LYS A 171 -34.75 28.60 -0.31
N ASN A 172 -34.81 27.44 -0.95
CA ASN A 172 -35.66 27.21 -2.12
C ASN A 172 -37.15 27.26 -1.73
N ALA A 173 -37.51 26.72 -0.56
CA ALA A 173 -38.84 26.88 0.02
C ALA A 173 -39.15 28.36 0.33
N LEU A 174 -38.23 29.07 0.99
CA LEU A 174 -38.41 30.48 1.30
C LEU A 174 -38.57 31.35 0.04
N THR A 175 -37.85 31.08 -1.05
CA THR A 175 -38.02 31.83 -2.31
C THR A 175 -39.35 31.54 -2.98
N ALA A 176 -39.80 30.28 -3.01
CA ALA A 176 -41.10 29.93 -3.60
C ALA A 176 -42.25 30.62 -2.85
N THR A 177 -42.33 30.45 -1.52
CA THR A 177 -43.37 31.08 -0.69
C THR A 177 -43.28 32.62 -0.72
N LEU A 178 -42.08 33.18 -0.87
CA LEU A 178 -41.88 34.62 -1.01
C LEU A 178 -42.44 35.15 -2.34
N ASP A 179 -42.16 34.47 -3.46
CA ASP A 179 -42.67 34.90 -4.76
C ASP A 179 -44.19 34.69 -4.89
N ASP A 180 -44.76 33.66 -4.24
CA ASP A 180 -46.21 33.48 -4.12
C ASP A 180 -46.87 34.64 -3.33
N ILE A 181 -46.34 34.98 -2.15
CA ILE A 181 -46.84 36.10 -1.32
C ILE A 181 -46.73 37.45 -2.05
N ILE A 182 -45.71 37.62 -2.87
CA ILE A 182 -45.40 38.89 -3.53
C ILE A 182 -46.10 39.07 -4.88
N LYS A 183 -46.67 37.99 -5.44
CA LYS A 183 -47.25 37.90 -6.79
C LYS A 183 -48.13 39.08 -7.21
N ASP A 184 -49.00 39.53 -6.31
CA ASP A 184 -50.03 40.55 -6.60
C ASP A 184 -49.56 41.99 -6.37
N LEU A 185 -48.35 42.22 -5.85
CA LEU A 185 -47.81 43.57 -5.65
C LEU A 185 -47.32 44.21 -6.97
N PRO A 186 -47.39 45.55 -7.14
CA PRO A 186 -46.73 46.26 -8.23
C PRO A 186 -45.22 46.00 -8.27
N GLU A 187 -44.61 45.99 -9.47
CA GLU A 187 -43.23 45.50 -9.65
C GLU A 187 -42.16 46.25 -8.83
N VAL A 188 -42.34 47.56 -8.64
CA VAL A 188 -41.46 48.38 -7.77
C VAL A 188 -41.52 47.91 -6.31
N GLN A 189 -42.69 47.47 -5.84
CA GLN A 189 -42.87 46.91 -4.50
C GLN A 189 -42.35 45.46 -4.43
N LYS A 190 -42.53 44.65 -5.49
CA LYS A 190 -41.90 43.32 -5.58
C LYS A 190 -40.38 43.40 -5.43
N MET A 191 -39.75 44.32 -6.16
CA MET A 191 -38.30 44.59 -6.07
C MET A 191 -37.89 45.00 -4.66
N ALA A 192 -38.66 45.88 -4.01
CA ALA A 192 -38.38 46.35 -2.66
C ALA A 192 -38.41 45.23 -1.60
N VAL A 193 -39.43 44.37 -1.62
CA VAL A 193 -39.55 43.27 -0.65
C VAL A 193 -38.49 42.20 -0.90
N ARG A 194 -38.22 41.83 -2.16
CA ARG A 194 -37.10 40.93 -2.53
C ARG A 194 -35.76 41.48 -2.00
N ALA A 195 -35.45 42.75 -2.25
CA ALA A 195 -34.22 43.39 -1.77
C ALA A 195 -34.13 43.40 -0.24
N ALA A 196 -35.22 43.71 0.47
CA ALA A 196 -35.28 43.72 1.93
C ALA A 196 -35.01 42.31 2.52
N VAL A 197 -35.66 41.27 2.00
CA VAL A 197 -35.47 39.89 2.48
C VAL A 197 -34.06 39.37 2.18
N MET A 198 -33.53 39.61 0.97
CA MET A 198 -32.14 39.25 0.64
C MET A 198 -31.12 39.96 1.54
N GLN A 199 -31.40 41.19 1.98
CA GLN A 199 -30.54 41.94 2.90
C GLN A 199 -30.62 41.42 4.35
N GLN A 200 -31.73 40.83 4.78
CA GLN A 200 -31.83 40.16 6.10
C GLN A 200 -31.24 38.73 6.06
N ALA A 201 -31.36 38.02 4.94
CA ALA A 201 -30.77 36.69 4.74
C ALA A 201 -29.23 36.72 4.57
N ALA A 202 -28.62 37.90 4.43
CA ALA A 202 -27.18 38.07 4.24
C ALA A 202 -26.39 37.83 5.53
N LYS A 203 -25.43 36.90 5.50
CA LYS A 203 -24.52 36.57 6.63
C LYS A 203 -23.62 37.74 7.09
N SER A 204 -23.51 38.80 6.29
CA SER A 204 -22.68 39.98 6.57
C SER A 204 -23.51 41.25 6.37
N PRO A 205 -23.45 42.23 7.30
CA PRO A 205 -24.06 43.54 7.12
C PRO A 205 -23.26 44.48 6.21
N ARG A 206 -22.10 44.03 5.68
CA ARG A 206 -21.19 44.80 4.80
C ARG A 206 -21.04 44.10 3.46
N GLY A 207 -20.96 44.88 2.37
CA GLY A 207 -20.61 44.40 1.03
C GLY A 207 -21.78 43.97 0.13
N HIS A 208 -23.03 44.33 0.45
CA HIS A 208 -24.16 44.08 -0.43
C HIS A 208 -24.09 44.97 -1.68
N ARG A 209 -24.28 44.40 -2.87
CA ARG A 209 -24.35 45.15 -4.14
C ARG A 209 -25.81 45.47 -4.42
N TYR A 210 -26.13 46.74 -4.63
CA TYR A 210 -27.48 47.21 -4.97
C TYR A 210 -27.58 47.47 -6.48
N THR A 211 -28.76 47.25 -7.07
CA THR A 211 -29.03 47.61 -8.48
C THR A 211 -29.19 49.12 -8.63
N ALA A 212 -28.99 49.62 -9.85
CA ALA A 212 -29.17 51.04 -10.15
C ALA A 212 -30.61 51.52 -9.85
N ASP A 213 -31.60 50.70 -10.19
CA ASP A 213 -33.02 51.00 -9.96
C ASP A 213 -33.34 51.07 -8.47
N TRP A 214 -32.78 50.15 -7.67
CA TRP A 214 -32.97 50.16 -6.21
C TRP A 214 -32.27 51.34 -5.53
N LEU A 215 -31.08 51.73 -6.02
CA LEU A 215 -30.42 52.98 -5.63
C LEU A 215 -31.29 54.20 -5.96
N MET A 216 -31.93 54.22 -7.14
CA MET A 216 -32.79 55.31 -7.57
C MET A 216 -34.10 55.40 -6.76
N VAL A 217 -34.77 54.27 -6.50
CA VAL A 217 -35.94 54.22 -5.60
C VAL A 217 -35.57 54.71 -4.19
N CYS A 218 -34.39 54.37 -3.69
CA CYS A 218 -33.89 54.85 -2.39
C CYS A 218 -33.59 56.36 -2.38
N LEU A 219 -33.10 56.92 -3.50
CA LEU A 219 -32.89 58.36 -3.66
C LEU A 219 -34.23 59.12 -3.75
N LEU A 220 -35.16 58.66 -4.58
CA LEU A 220 -36.49 59.25 -4.73
C LEU A 220 -37.26 59.22 -3.40
N LEU A 221 -37.19 58.12 -2.64
CA LEU A 221 -37.79 58.01 -1.31
C LEU A 221 -37.16 58.99 -0.30
N ARG A 222 -35.84 59.20 -0.37
CA ARG A 222 -35.14 60.18 0.47
C ARG A 222 -35.51 61.62 0.13
N LEU A 223 -35.76 61.93 -1.15
CA LEU A 223 -36.19 63.25 -1.60
C LEU A 223 -37.65 63.54 -1.24
N THR A 224 -38.55 62.59 -1.51
CA THR A 224 -40.01 62.76 -1.30
C THR A 224 -40.46 62.59 0.16
N SER A 225 -39.79 61.73 0.95
CA SER A 225 -40.09 61.55 2.37
C SER A 225 -38.81 61.30 3.19
N PRO A 226 -38.04 62.35 3.54
CA PRO A 226 -36.86 62.23 4.39
C PRO A 226 -37.14 61.54 5.73
N LYS A 227 -38.32 61.81 6.32
CA LYS A 227 -38.78 61.16 7.57
C LYS A 227 -39.03 59.67 7.38
N GLY A 228 -39.72 59.27 6.30
CA GLY A 228 -39.97 57.87 5.96
C GLY A 228 -38.69 57.10 5.66
N TYR A 229 -37.77 57.70 4.88
CA TYR A 229 -36.45 57.12 4.61
C TYR A 229 -35.66 56.86 5.90
N ASN A 230 -35.62 57.84 6.82
CA ASN A 230 -34.90 57.71 8.07
C ASN A 230 -35.49 56.61 8.98
N ALA A 231 -36.82 56.46 9.03
CA ALA A 231 -37.49 55.38 9.75
C ALA A 231 -37.18 53.99 9.15
N LEU A 232 -37.26 53.84 7.83
CA LEU A 232 -36.92 52.58 7.16
C LEU A 232 -35.42 52.23 7.26
N SER A 233 -34.56 53.23 7.41
CA SER A 233 -33.13 53.05 7.67
C SER A 233 -32.84 52.65 9.12
N SER A 234 -33.53 53.24 10.11
CA SER A 234 -33.39 52.85 11.52
C SER A 234 -33.93 51.44 11.79
N MET A 235 -35.04 51.06 11.15
CA MET A 235 -35.58 49.69 11.10
C MET A 235 -34.70 48.70 10.32
N ARG A 236 -33.56 49.14 9.76
CA ARG A 236 -32.58 48.33 9.01
C ARG A 236 -33.12 47.67 7.73
N ALA A 237 -34.32 48.05 7.27
CA ALA A 237 -34.91 47.58 6.02
C ALA A 237 -34.19 48.18 4.80
N VAL A 238 -33.86 49.48 4.84
CA VAL A 238 -33.12 50.17 3.78
C VAL A 238 -31.75 50.65 4.31
N ARG A 239 -30.69 49.87 4.06
CA ARG A 239 -29.31 50.21 4.50
C ARG A 239 -28.46 50.91 3.44
N VAL A 240 -29.06 51.24 2.29
CA VAL A 240 -28.37 51.63 1.05
C VAL A 240 -27.42 52.82 1.21
N MET A 241 -27.75 53.82 2.05
CA MET A 241 -26.91 55.01 2.23
C MET A 241 -26.69 55.39 3.70
N LYS A 242 -25.77 54.69 4.39
CA LYS A 242 -24.99 55.30 5.49
C LYS A 242 -23.70 56.00 5.03
N CYS A 243 -23.29 55.84 3.76
CA CYS A 243 -22.12 56.52 3.19
C CYS A 243 -22.38 57.95 2.66
N VAL A 244 -23.62 58.44 2.65
CA VAL A 244 -23.93 59.78 2.11
C VAL A 244 -23.97 60.83 3.22
N ARG A 245 -22.78 61.06 3.81
CA ARG A 245 -22.37 62.38 4.34
C ARG A 245 -21.62 63.21 3.28
N GLN A 246 -21.13 62.58 2.20
CA GLN A 246 -20.26 63.22 1.21
C GLN A 246 -20.95 64.24 0.28
N PHE A 247 -22.26 64.11 0.02
CA PHE A 247 -22.96 64.96 -0.97
C PHE A 247 -23.50 66.29 -0.39
N SER A 248 -23.25 66.60 0.88
CA SER A 248 -23.69 67.85 1.52
C SER A 248 -22.75 69.04 1.25
N ILE A 249 -22.14 69.08 0.05
CA ILE A 249 -21.09 70.04 -0.35
C ILE A 249 -21.51 70.85 -1.60
N TYR A 250 -22.64 70.51 -2.22
CA TYR A 250 -23.24 71.28 -3.32
C TYR A 250 -24.65 71.75 -2.93
N SER A 251 -24.68 72.80 -2.11
CA SER A 251 -25.85 73.62 -1.75
C SER A 251 -25.34 74.98 -1.28
#